data_AF-A0A954L3I1-F1
#
_entry.id   AF-A0A954L3I1-F1
#
_cell.length_a   1.000
_cell.length_b   1.000
_cell.length_c   1.000
_cell.angle_alpha   90.00
_cell.angle_beta   90.00
_cell.angle_gamma   90.00
#
_symmetry.space_group_name_H-M   'P 1'
#
loop_
_entity.id
_entity.type
_entity.pdbx_description
1 polymer ?
#
loop_
_entity_poly.entity_id
_entity_poly.type
_entity_poly.pdbx_seq_one_letter_code
_entity_poly.pdbx_strand_id
1 'polypeptide(L)'
;RPTRHPRTKLFTTNYDSAFETAASRIRFTVVDGFSHTVPQEFDSSYFAYDLVRRDDDGSTPNYVPNVFHLYKLHGSIDWQLDGDRIIKQSKPKKPVLIYPRHSKFELSYESPFLDLISRFQGALRQTETSLLIVGFGFNDKHLTQPILSAIRSNVGLRTFVVSPSLEESGNEAVEVIESLISNGDSRLGLVAGTFEEFVPYLPDLVSETEEERHRKRIRGES
;
A
#
# COMPACT_ATOMS: atom_id res chain seq x y z
N ARG A 1 -6.31 7.86 13.38
CA ARG A 1 -6.88 8.60 12.22
C ARG A 1 -8.40 8.49 12.25
N PRO A 2 -9.18 9.56 11.96
CA PRO A 2 -10.64 9.49 11.97
C PRO A 2 -11.15 8.40 11.04
N THR A 3 -12.08 7.61 11.52
CA THR A 3 -12.71 6.48 10.82
C THR A 3 -13.57 6.86 9.61
N ARG A 4 -13.72 8.17 9.36
CA ARG A 4 -14.45 8.75 8.22
C ARG A 4 -13.58 8.99 6.98
N HIS A 5 -12.25 8.90 7.10
CA HIS A 5 -11.37 9.01 5.95
C HIS A 5 -11.21 7.66 5.25
N PRO A 6 -10.97 7.65 3.93
CA PRO A 6 -10.61 6.43 3.21
C PRO A 6 -9.45 5.69 3.89
N ARG A 7 -9.52 4.35 3.93
CA ARG A 7 -8.46 3.49 4.45
C ARG A 7 -7.16 3.74 3.69
N THR A 8 -6.03 3.69 4.41
CA THR A 8 -4.71 3.73 3.78
C THR A 8 -4.57 2.53 2.83
N LYS A 9 -4.07 2.78 1.63
CA LYS A 9 -3.78 1.75 0.63
C LYS A 9 -2.26 1.60 0.50
N LEU A 10 -1.75 0.41 0.79
CA LEU A 10 -0.34 0.06 0.69
C LEU A 10 -0.15 -0.85 -0.53
N PHE A 11 0.58 -0.37 -1.52
CA PHE A 11 0.96 -1.14 -2.69
C PHE A 11 2.41 -1.55 -2.56
N THR A 12 2.72 -2.83 -2.79
CA THR A 12 4.09 -3.34 -2.70
C THR A 12 4.39 -4.35 -3.80
N THR A 13 5.64 -4.33 -4.25
CA THR A 13 6.24 -5.35 -5.12
C THR A 13 6.93 -6.47 -4.34
N ASN A 14 6.98 -6.36 -3.00
CA ASN A 14 7.62 -7.36 -2.15
C ASN A 14 6.76 -8.61 -2.03
N TYR A 15 7.41 -9.76 -2.14
CA TYR A 15 6.76 -11.08 -2.07
C TYR A 15 6.66 -11.63 -0.64
N ASP A 16 7.49 -11.13 0.27
CA ASP A 16 7.52 -11.57 1.67
C ASP A 16 6.25 -11.16 2.43
N SER A 17 6.04 -11.73 3.62
CA SER A 17 4.90 -11.44 4.48
C SER A 17 5.21 -10.41 5.59
N ALA A 18 6.18 -9.50 5.38
CA ALA A 18 6.62 -8.58 6.42
C ALA A 18 5.51 -7.64 6.89
N PHE A 19 4.71 -7.09 5.97
CA PHE A 19 3.61 -6.19 6.30
C PHE A 19 2.50 -6.89 7.08
N GLU A 20 2.15 -8.11 6.68
CA GLU A 20 1.14 -8.94 7.33
C GLU A 20 1.60 -9.34 8.73
N THR A 21 2.86 -9.73 8.87
CA THR A 21 3.47 -10.09 10.15
C THR A 21 3.54 -8.89 11.08
N ALA A 22 3.96 -7.74 10.58
CA ALA A 22 3.99 -6.50 11.35
C ALA A 22 2.57 -6.11 11.80
N ALA A 23 1.61 -6.05 10.86
CA ALA A 23 0.21 -5.74 11.14
C ALA A 23 -0.38 -6.64 12.22
N SER A 24 -0.14 -7.96 12.14
CA SER A 24 -0.56 -8.92 13.16
C SER A 24 0.03 -8.60 14.54
N ARG A 25 1.32 -8.28 14.63
CA ARG A 25 2.00 -7.92 15.89
C ARG A 25 1.42 -6.64 16.52
N ILE A 26 1.03 -5.66 15.71
CA ILE A 26 0.47 -4.38 16.18
C ILE A 26 -1.07 -4.33 16.15
N ARG A 27 -1.74 -5.47 15.95
CA ARG A 27 -3.21 -5.62 15.93
C ARG A 27 -3.91 -4.74 14.88
N PHE A 28 -3.28 -4.57 13.72
CA PHE A 28 -3.91 -4.02 12.54
C PHE A 28 -4.62 -5.12 11.76
N THR A 29 -5.77 -4.80 11.18
CA THR A 29 -6.45 -5.68 10.22
C THR A 29 -6.07 -5.31 8.80
N VAL A 30 -5.74 -6.33 8.01
CA VAL A 30 -5.33 -6.19 6.61
C VAL A 30 -6.48 -6.62 5.72
N VAL A 31 -6.87 -5.76 4.78
CA VAL A 31 -7.75 -6.10 3.66
C VAL A 31 -6.89 -6.29 2.41
N ASP A 32 -6.68 -7.53 1.98
CA ASP A 32 -5.73 -7.91 0.93
C ASP A 32 -6.35 -8.63 -0.27
N GLY A 33 -7.67 -8.62 -0.36
CA GLY A 33 -8.41 -9.28 -1.44
C GLY A 33 -8.68 -10.76 -1.18
N PHE A 34 -8.29 -11.30 -0.01
CA PHE A 34 -8.66 -12.66 0.38
C PHE A 34 -9.90 -12.69 1.27
N SER A 35 -10.65 -13.78 1.17
CA SER A 35 -11.77 -14.05 2.06
C SER A 35 -11.34 -14.20 3.52
N HIS A 36 -12.29 -13.98 4.43
CA HIS A 36 -12.12 -14.22 5.87
C HIS A 36 -12.52 -15.64 6.30
N THR A 37 -12.62 -16.57 5.34
CA THR A 37 -12.96 -17.98 5.56
C THR A 37 -11.73 -18.87 5.48
N VAL A 38 -11.88 -20.16 5.79
CA VAL A 38 -10.80 -21.14 5.64
C VAL A 38 -11.24 -22.19 4.60
N PRO A 39 -10.46 -22.43 3.52
CA PRO A 39 -9.26 -21.67 3.14
C PRO A 39 -9.60 -20.23 2.75
N GLN A 40 -8.61 -19.34 2.87
CA GLN A 40 -8.73 -17.97 2.39
C GLN A 40 -8.52 -17.97 0.88
N GLU A 41 -9.52 -17.52 0.13
CA GLU A 41 -9.52 -17.49 -1.34
C GLU A 41 -9.48 -16.03 -1.82
N PHE A 42 -8.67 -15.74 -2.84
CA PHE A 42 -8.62 -14.41 -3.45
C PHE A 42 -9.85 -14.16 -4.30
N ASP A 43 -10.49 -13.01 -4.07
CA ASP A 43 -11.48 -12.43 -4.97
C ASP A 43 -11.36 -10.91 -4.85
N SER A 44 -11.21 -10.23 -5.98
CA SER A 44 -10.98 -8.79 -5.97
C SER A 44 -12.14 -7.97 -5.40
N SER A 45 -13.34 -8.56 -5.25
CA SER A 45 -14.47 -7.96 -4.54
C SER A 45 -14.21 -7.76 -3.05
N TYR A 46 -13.33 -8.55 -2.40
CA TYR A 46 -13.03 -8.39 -0.97
C TYR A 46 -12.38 -7.04 -0.64
N PHE A 47 -11.72 -6.39 -1.60
CA PHE A 47 -11.23 -5.02 -1.44
C PHE A 47 -12.33 -3.95 -1.34
N ALA A 48 -13.59 -4.29 -1.65
CA ALA A 48 -14.73 -3.40 -1.47
C ALA A 48 -15.36 -3.51 -0.07
N TYR A 49 -15.01 -4.53 0.70
CA TYR A 49 -15.49 -4.69 2.07
C TYR A 49 -14.65 -3.87 3.05
N ASP A 50 -15.31 -3.44 4.12
CA ASP A 50 -14.69 -2.78 5.26
C ASP A 50 -15.28 -3.36 6.56
N LEU A 51 -14.54 -3.21 7.65
CA LEU A 51 -14.91 -3.71 8.97
C LEU A 51 -15.62 -2.61 9.76
N VAL A 52 -16.84 -2.89 10.16
CA VAL A 52 -17.67 -2.02 11.00
C VAL A 52 -18.06 -2.74 12.28
N ARG A 53 -18.00 -2.03 13.40
CA ARG A 53 -18.61 -2.44 14.67
C ARG A 53 -20.04 -1.89 14.68
N ARG A 54 -21.00 -2.78 14.93
CA ARG A 54 -22.37 -2.39 15.21
C ARG A 54 -22.56 -2.45 16.71
N ASP A 55 -23.03 -1.37 17.29
CA ASP A 55 -23.42 -1.31 18.68
C ASP A 55 -24.91 -1.70 18.77
N ASP A 56 -25.32 -2.39 19.84
CA ASP A 56 -26.68 -2.98 19.97
C ASP A 56 -27.80 -1.94 20.08
N ASP A 57 -27.46 -0.66 20.20
CA ASP A 57 -28.36 0.48 20.41
C ASP A 57 -28.99 1.04 19.13
N GLY A 58 -28.71 0.44 17.96
CA GLY A 58 -29.24 0.90 16.68
C GLY A 58 -28.54 2.15 16.13
N SER A 59 -27.39 2.53 16.70
CA SER A 59 -26.56 3.62 16.18
C SER A 59 -25.94 3.29 14.81
N THR A 60 -25.54 4.34 14.07
CA THR A 60 -24.81 4.19 12.82
C THR A 60 -23.55 3.35 13.02
N PRO A 61 -23.28 2.34 12.15
CA PRO A 61 -22.10 1.48 12.28
C PRO A 61 -20.81 2.30 12.36
N ASN A 62 -19.99 1.97 13.36
CA ASN A 62 -18.71 2.61 13.58
C ASN A 62 -17.61 1.80 12.87
N TYR A 63 -16.93 2.40 11.89
CA TYR A 63 -15.79 1.74 11.23
C TYR A 63 -14.70 1.40 12.25
N VAL A 64 -14.17 0.18 12.16
CA VAL A 64 -13.13 -0.32 13.07
C VAL A 64 -11.82 0.44 12.79
N PRO A 65 -11.09 0.96 13.80
CA PRO A 65 -9.79 1.60 13.59
C PRO A 65 -8.72 0.57 13.18
N ASN A 66 -7.52 1.03 12.81
CA ASN A 66 -6.37 0.17 12.52
C ASN A 66 -6.58 -0.84 11.37
N VAL A 67 -7.38 -0.45 10.37
CA VAL A 67 -7.61 -1.22 9.14
C VAL A 67 -6.91 -0.52 7.97
N PHE A 68 -6.17 -1.27 7.15
CA PHE A 68 -5.59 -0.78 5.90
C PHE A 68 -5.69 -1.83 4.80
N HIS A 69 -5.58 -1.38 3.55
CA HIS A 69 -5.62 -2.26 2.38
C HIS A 69 -4.20 -2.56 1.93
N LEU A 70 -3.89 -3.83 1.68
CA LEU A 70 -2.59 -4.30 1.21
C LEU A 70 -2.72 -4.89 -0.18
N TYR A 71 -1.94 -4.39 -1.13
CA TYR A 71 -1.93 -4.84 -2.52
C TYR A 71 -0.54 -5.37 -2.87
N LYS A 72 -0.43 -6.70 -3.01
CA LYS A 72 0.80 -7.41 -3.40
C LYS A 72 0.88 -7.50 -4.92
N LEU A 73 1.39 -6.46 -5.57
CA LEU A 73 1.33 -6.28 -7.03
C LEU A 73 2.05 -7.38 -7.82
N HIS A 74 3.02 -8.05 -7.20
CA HIS A 74 3.74 -9.17 -7.81
C HIS A 74 3.48 -10.50 -7.09
N GLY A 75 2.45 -10.57 -6.24
CA GLY A 75 2.06 -11.77 -5.52
C GLY A 75 2.80 -11.93 -4.20
N SER A 76 2.63 -13.10 -3.58
CA SER A 76 3.21 -13.38 -2.27
C SER A 76 3.67 -14.83 -2.15
N ILE A 77 4.68 -15.04 -1.31
CA ILE A 77 5.27 -16.37 -1.06
C ILE A 77 4.30 -17.35 -0.41
N ASP A 78 3.17 -16.87 0.11
CA ASP A 78 2.10 -17.67 0.73
C ASP A 78 0.90 -17.90 -0.19
N TRP A 79 0.94 -17.47 -1.46
CA TRP A 79 -0.16 -17.69 -2.41
C TRP A 79 0.05 -18.98 -3.20
N GLN A 80 -0.99 -19.79 -3.35
CA GLN A 80 -0.99 -21.00 -4.17
C GLN A 80 -2.19 -21.05 -5.10
N LEU A 81 -1.97 -21.52 -6.32
CA LEU A 81 -3.06 -21.93 -7.22
C LEU A 81 -3.58 -23.31 -6.80
N ASP A 82 -4.85 -23.38 -6.44
CA ASP A 82 -5.59 -24.60 -6.13
C ASP A 82 -6.79 -24.70 -7.08
N GLY A 83 -6.68 -25.56 -8.10
CA GLY A 83 -7.61 -25.57 -9.22
C GLY A 83 -7.55 -24.26 -10.01
N ASP A 84 -8.66 -23.53 -10.03
CA ASP A 84 -8.84 -22.20 -10.63
C ASP A 84 -8.77 -21.06 -9.59
N ARG A 85 -8.51 -21.38 -8.32
CA ARG A 85 -8.57 -20.43 -7.20
C ARG A 85 -7.18 -20.12 -6.68
N ILE A 86 -6.97 -18.88 -6.27
CA ILE A 86 -5.77 -18.48 -5.54
C ILE A 86 -6.08 -18.54 -4.05
N ILE A 87 -5.35 -19.34 -3.30
CA ILE A 87 -5.53 -19.51 -1.86
C ILE A 87 -4.28 -19.11 -1.09
N LYS A 88 -4.44 -18.72 0.18
CA LYS A 88 -3.31 -18.62 1.10
C LYS A 88 -2.94 -19.96 1.71
N GLN A 89 -1.66 -20.29 1.68
CA GLN A 89 -1.11 -21.49 2.28
C GLN A 89 0.26 -21.17 2.92
N SER A 90 0.49 -21.68 4.14
CA SER A 90 1.74 -21.41 4.87
C SER A 90 3.00 -21.95 4.17
N LYS A 91 2.87 -23.04 3.41
CA LYS A 91 3.97 -23.68 2.68
C LYS A 91 3.48 -24.11 1.30
N PRO A 92 3.31 -23.17 0.37
CA PRO A 92 2.80 -23.49 -0.94
C PRO A 92 3.86 -24.23 -1.76
N LYS A 93 3.44 -25.22 -2.55
CA LYS A 93 4.34 -26.01 -3.39
C LYS A 93 4.89 -25.18 -4.56
N LYS A 94 4.03 -24.33 -5.12
CA LYS A 94 4.33 -23.44 -6.24
C LYS A 94 3.73 -22.07 -5.94
N PRO A 95 4.50 -21.16 -5.32
CA PRO A 95 4.04 -19.81 -5.03
C PRO A 95 3.58 -19.07 -6.29
N VAL A 96 2.51 -18.29 -6.17
CA VAL A 96 1.97 -17.47 -7.26
C VAL A 96 2.64 -16.09 -7.22
N LEU A 97 3.66 -15.90 -8.06
CA LEU A 97 4.56 -14.74 -8.07
C LEU A 97 4.85 -14.24 -9.50
N ILE A 98 4.95 -12.92 -9.68
CA ILE A 98 5.53 -12.30 -10.87
C ILE A 98 6.96 -11.88 -10.56
N TYR A 99 7.93 -12.44 -11.27
CA TYR A 99 9.30 -11.98 -11.16
C TYR A 99 9.51 -10.75 -12.05
N PRO A 100 10.38 -9.80 -11.69
CA PRO A 100 10.59 -8.55 -12.43
C PRO A 100 11.25 -8.75 -13.80
N ARG A 101 11.46 -10.00 -14.24
CA ARG A 101 12.08 -10.33 -15.52
C ARG A 101 11.04 -10.31 -16.64
N HIS A 102 11.41 -9.73 -17.77
CA HIS A 102 10.57 -9.58 -18.97
C HIS A 102 9.82 -10.84 -19.43
N SER A 103 10.35 -12.04 -19.15
CA SER A 103 9.76 -13.30 -19.61
C SER A 103 8.50 -13.76 -18.87
N LYS A 104 8.07 -13.06 -17.81
CA LYS A 104 6.85 -13.39 -17.05
C LYS A 104 5.77 -12.30 -17.14
N PHE A 105 5.88 -11.41 -18.12
CA PHE A 105 4.98 -10.29 -18.34
C PHE A 105 3.53 -10.72 -18.63
N GLU A 106 3.34 -11.85 -19.31
CA GLU A 106 2.00 -12.39 -19.63
C GLU A 106 1.15 -12.63 -18.38
N LEU A 107 1.77 -13.06 -17.27
CA LEU A 107 1.07 -13.30 -16.00
C LEU A 107 0.47 -12.03 -15.40
N SER A 108 0.97 -10.84 -15.74
CA SER A 108 0.41 -9.57 -15.25
C SER A 108 -0.97 -9.24 -15.83
N TYR A 109 -1.36 -9.91 -16.92
CA TYR A 109 -2.66 -9.75 -17.57
C TYR A 109 -3.71 -10.75 -17.10
N GLU A 110 -3.35 -11.65 -16.20
CA GLU A 110 -4.28 -12.62 -15.61
C GLU A 110 -4.68 -12.21 -14.19
N SER A 111 -5.82 -12.72 -13.73
CA SER A 111 -6.19 -12.64 -12.31
C SER A 111 -5.18 -13.45 -11.49
N PRO A 112 -4.72 -12.95 -10.32
CA PRO A 112 -5.19 -11.77 -9.58
C PRO A 112 -4.51 -10.44 -9.95
N PHE A 113 -3.47 -10.48 -10.78
CA PHE A 113 -2.57 -9.35 -11.01
C PHE A 113 -3.22 -8.21 -11.79
N LEU A 114 -4.04 -8.53 -12.79
CA LEU A 114 -4.78 -7.54 -13.57
C LEU A 114 -5.67 -6.67 -12.66
N ASP A 115 -6.35 -7.27 -11.69
CA ASP A 115 -7.20 -6.57 -10.73
C ASP A 115 -6.38 -5.66 -9.81
N LEU A 116 -5.24 -6.17 -9.32
CA LEU A 116 -4.34 -5.43 -8.43
C LEU A 116 -3.74 -4.20 -9.12
N ILE A 117 -3.28 -4.35 -10.37
CA ILE A 117 -2.76 -3.25 -11.19
C ILE A 117 -3.88 -2.25 -11.51
N SER A 118 -5.08 -2.72 -11.85
CA SER A 118 -6.23 -1.84 -12.10
C SER A 118 -6.57 -0.98 -10.88
N ARG A 119 -6.51 -1.56 -9.68
CA ARG A 119 -6.71 -0.84 -8.40
C ARG A 119 -5.58 0.13 -8.08
N PHE A 120 -4.33 -0.23 -8.39
CA PHE A 120 -3.19 0.68 -8.27
C PHE A 120 -3.35 1.91 -9.15
N GLN A 121 -3.61 1.71 -10.44
CA GLN A 121 -3.84 2.82 -11.37
C GLN A 121 -5.08 3.64 -10.98
N GLY A 122 -6.14 3.00 -10.49
CA GLY A 122 -7.32 3.67 -9.97
C GLY A 122 -7.05 4.53 -8.73
N ALA A 123 -6.12 4.13 -7.87
CA ALA A 123 -5.68 4.91 -6.72
C ALA A 123 -4.87 6.13 -7.13
N LEU A 124 -3.97 6.00 -8.13
CA LEU A 124 -3.17 7.11 -8.67
C LEU A 124 -4.02 8.22 -9.32
N ARG A 125 -5.21 7.87 -9.83
CA ARG A 125 -6.16 8.82 -10.45
C ARG A 125 -7.06 9.54 -9.45
N GLN A 126 -7.05 9.16 -8.17
CA GLN A 126 -7.87 9.84 -7.17
C GLN A 126 -7.37 11.27 -6.96
N THR A 127 -8.29 12.23 -6.88
CA THR A 127 -7.96 13.63 -6.56
C THR A 127 -7.64 13.77 -5.07
N GLU A 128 -6.94 14.84 -4.69
CA GLU A 128 -6.61 15.16 -3.29
C GLU A 128 -5.95 13.99 -2.53
N THR A 129 -5.07 13.27 -3.22
CA THR A 129 -4.40 12.07 -2.70
C THR A 129 -2.90 12.30 -2.60
N SER A 130 -2.30 11.82 -1.51
CA SER A 130 -0.84 11.79 -1.36
C SER A 130 -0.30 10.41 -1.66
N LEU A 131 0.70 10.34 -2.54
CA LEU A 131 1.49 9.16 -2.86
C LEU A 131 2.84 9.25 -2.14
N LEU A 132 3.12 8.27 -1.28
CA LEU A 132 4.43 8.09 -0.66
C LEU A 132 5.09 6.86 -1.28
N ILE A 133 6.25 7.04 -1.90
CA ILE A 133 7.04 6.01 -2.54
C ILE A 133 8.30 5.81 -1.69
N VAL A 134 8.51 4.60 -1.16
CA VAL A 134 9.67 4.30 -0.31
C VAL A 134 10.42 3.11 -0.88
N GLY A 135 11.73 3.25 -1.09
CA GLY A 135 12.60 2.15 -1.50
C GLY A 135 12.27 1.54 -2.87
N PHE A 136 11.54 2.26 -3.72
CA PHE A 136 11.18 1.80 -5.06
C PHE A 136 12.13 2.37 -6.10
N GLY A 137 12.90 1.51 -6.76
CA GLY A 137 13.94 1.92 -7.70
C GLY A 137 13.47 2.25 -9.12
N PHE A 138 12.16 2.34 -9.39
CA PHE A 138 11.57 2.68 -10.70
C PHE A 138 11.96 1.81 -11.91
N ASN A 139 12.64 0.69 -11.72
CA ASN A 139 13.05 -0.23 -12.80
C ASN A 139 11.87 -1.00 -13.42
N ASP A 140 10.74 -1.08 -12.71
CA ASP A 140 9.53 -1.74 -13.17
C ASP A 140 8.69 -0.78 -14.03
N LYS A 141 8.76 -0.94 -15.36
CA LYS A 141 8.07 -0.04 -16.31
C LYS A 141 6.55 -0.05 -16.16
N HIS A 142 5.92 -1.18 -15.83
CA HIS A 142 4.44 -1.26 -15.76
C HIS A 142 3.89 -0.57 -14.51
N LEU A 143 4.72 -0.33 -13.48
CA LEU A 143 4.39 0.50 -12.33
C LEU A 143 4.88 1.94 -12.49
N THR A 144 6.09 2.13 -12.99
CA THR A 144 6.71 3.45 -13.16
C THR A 144 5.94 4.32 -14.15
N GLN A 145 5.51 3.78 -15.29
CA GLN A 145 4.82 4.58 -16.30
C GLN A 145 3.46 5.13 -15.81
N PRO A 146 2.60 4.33 -15.14
CA PRO A 146 1.41 4.88 -14.47
C PRO A 146 1.71 5.96 -13.43
N ILE A 147 2.76 5.81 -12.61
CA ILE A 147 3.15 6.83 -11.62
C ILE A 147 3.49 8.15 -12.32
N LEU A 148 4.38 8.10 -13.31
CA LEU A 148 4.79 9.29 -14.06
C LEU A 148 3.62 9.94 -14.82
N SER A 149 2.74 9.12 -15.40
CA SER A 149 1.52 9.59 -16.06
C SER A 149 0.59 10.31 -15.08
N ALA A 150 0.42 9.75 -13.88
CA ALA A 150 -0.40 10.36 -12.83
C ALA A 150 0.20 11.68 -12.34
N ILE A 151 1.52 11.75 -12.13
CA ILE A 151 2.21 13.00 -11.74
C ILE A 151 1.95 14.12 -12.76
N ARG A 152 1.99 13.80 -14.06
CA ARG A 152 1.77 14.74 -15.16
C ARG A 152 0.32 15.18 -15.34
N SER A 153 -0.65 14.31 -15.04
CA SER A 153 -2.06 14.54 -15.37
C SER A 153 -2.94 14.87 -14.17
N ASN A 154 -2.60 14.39 -12.98
CA ASN A 154 -3.37 14.58 -11.76
C ASN A 154 -2.75 15.70 -10.92
N VAL A 155 -3.26 16.93 -11.09
CA VAL A 155 -2.81 18.12 -10.36
C VAL A 155 -3.04 18.04 -8.84
N GLY A 156 -3.97 17.21 -8.39
CA GLY A 156 -4.26 16.98 -6.97
C GLY A 156 -3.39 15.90 -6.32
N LEU A 157 -2.51 15.24 -7.08
CA LEU A 157 -1.59 14.23 -6.56
C LEU A 157 -0.35 14.90 -5.98
N ARG A 158 -0.13 14.74 -4.67
CA ARG A 158 1.14 15.08 -4.01
C ARG A 158 2.00 13.83 -3.93
N THR A 159 3.25 13.89 -4.34
CA THR A 159 4.12 12.70 -4.38
C THR A 159 5.42 12.95 -3.65
N PHE A 160 5.76 12.07 -2.70
CA PHE A 160 7.04 12.06 -2.02
C PHE A 160 7.76 10.76 -2.33
N VAL A 161 9.01 10.86 -2.77
CA VAL A 161 9.89 9.71 -3.01
C VAL A 161 11.01 9.72 -1.98
N VAL A 162 11.15 8.60 -1.27
CA VAL A 162 12.17 8.37 -0.27
C VAL A 162 13.01 7.18 -0.72
N SER A 163 14.28 7.42 -1.02
CA SER A 163 15.21 6.35 -1.37
C SER A 163 16.65 6.78 -1.07
N PRO A 164 17.51 5.89 -0.54
CA PRO A 164 18.92 6.21 -0.31
C PRO A 164 19.68 6.41 -1.62
N SER A 165 19.21 5.82 -2.72
CA SER A 165 19.91 5.82 -4.01
C SER A 165 19.41 6.87 -5.00
N LEU A 166 18.68 7.91 -4.56
CA LEU A 166 18.16 8.94 -5.48
C LEU A 166 19.29 9.60 -6.29
N GLU A 167 20.37 9.97 -5.61
CA GLU A 167 21.53 10.66 -6.20
C GLU A 167 22.36 9.77 -7.14
N GLU A 168 22.28 8.45 -7.00
CA GLU A 168 23.09 7.48 -7.76
C GLU A 168 22.29 6.77 -8.86
N SER A 169 20.97 6.98 -8.92
CA SER A 169 20.08 6.09 -9.65
C SER A 169 20.24 6.15 -11.18
N GLY A 170 20.63 7.30 -11.74
CA GLY A 170 20.63 7.53 -13.20
C GLY A 170 19.32 7.10 -13.88
N ASN A 171 18.22 7.13 -13.12
CA ASN A 171 16.95 6.55 -13.53
C ASN A 171 16.09 7.64 -14.16
N GLU A 172 15.64 7.40 -15.39
CA GLU A 172 14.82 8.34 -16.17
C GLU A 172 13.59 8.85 -15.39
N ALA A 173 12.96 8.01 -14.56
CA ALA A 173 11.80 8.43 -13.77
C ALA A 173 12.16 9.45 -12.69
N VAL A 174 13.31 9.28 -12.03
CA VAL A 174 13.81 10.19 -11.01
C VAL A 174 14.18 11.53 -11.66
N GLU A 175 14.90 11.48 -12.78
CA GLU A 175 15.29 12.68 -13.56
C GLU A 175 14.05 13.50 -14.01
N VAL A 176 12.99 12.82 -14.45
CA VAL A 176 11.72 13.48 -14.80
C VAL A 176 11.10 14.17 -13.58
N ILE A 177 11.10 13.53 -12.41
CA ILE A 177 10.55 14.11 -11.18
C ILE A 177 11.40 15.31 -10.73
N GLU A 178 12.72 15.20 -10.76
CA GLU A 178 13.67 16.28 -10.44
C GLU A 178 13.49 17.49 -11.36
N SER A 179 13.31 17.25 -12.66
CA SER A 179 13.05 18.32 -13.63
C SER A 179 11.75 19.05 -13.33
N LEU A 180 10.67 18.33 -12.97
CA LEU A 180 9.39 18.95 -12.60
C LEU A 180 9.50 19.79 -11.32
N ILE A 181 10.23 19.30 -10.31
CA ILE A 181 10.50 20.05 -9.07
C ILE A 181 11.28 21.34 -9.39
N SER A 182 12.32 21.23 -10.23
CA SER A 182 13.16 22.37 -10.63
C SER A 182 12.37 23.43 -11.42
N ASN A 183 11.33 23.00 -12.13
CA ASN A 183 10.38 23.89 -12.82
C ASN A 183 9.28 24.45 -11.91
N GLY A 184 9.35 24.20 -10.60
CA GLY A 184 8.46 24.79 -9.59
C GLY A 184 7.25 23.94 -9.19
N ASP A 185 7.22 22.63 -9.52
CA ASP A 185 6.15 21.75 -9.06
C ASP A 185 6.29 21.42 -7.56
N SER A 186 5.63 22.23 -6.73
CA SER A 186 5.65 22.12 -5.26
C SER A 186 4.92 20.90 -4.68
N ARG A 187 4.25 20.11 -5.53
CA ARG A 187 3.54 18.89 -5.10
C ARG A 187 4.47 17.69 -4.97
N LEU A 188 5.66 17.79 -5.54
CA LEU A 188 6.63 16.72 -5.63
C LEU A 188 7.76 16.96 -4.63
N GLY A 189 8.20 15.90 -3.96
CA GLY A 189 9.32 15.93 -3.03
C GLY A 189 10.21 14.70 -3.20
N LEU A 190 11.52 14.91 -3.14
CA LEU A 190 12.54 13.87 -3.16
C LEU A 190 13.32 13.95 -1.85
N VAL A 191 13.49 12.81 -1.19
CA VAL A 191 14.22 12.69 0.07
C VAL A 191 15.24 11.58 -0.07
N ALA A 192 16.52 11.96 -0.12
CA ALA A 192 17.63 11.02 -0.09
C ALA A 192 17.76 10.48 1.34
N GLY A 193 17.47 9.19 1.52
CA GLY A 193 17.52 8.56 2.84
C GLY A 193 16.81 7.22 2.90
N THR A 194 17.10 6.47 3.96
CA THR A 194 16.43 5.23 4.30
C THR A 194 15.05 5.48 4.91
N PHE A 195 14.23 4.43 5.01
CA PHE A 195 12.92 4.54 5.65
C PHE A 195 13.06 4.92 7.13
N GLU A 196 14.03 4.34 7.81
CA GLU A 196 14.34 4.57 9.22
C GLU A 196 14.72 6.02 9.50
N GLU A 197 15.47 6.65 8.59
CA GLU A 197 15.82 8.08 8.68
C GLU A 197 14.64 8.99 8.36
N PHE A 198 13.72 8.57 7.49
CA PHE A 198 12.58 9.38 7.07
C PHE A 198 11.43 9.39 8.09
N VAL A 199 11.14 8.25 8.73
CA VAL A 199 9.99 8.09 9.65
C VAL A 199 9.91 9.18 10.74
N PRO A 200 11.00 9.60 11.40
CA PRO A 200 10.95 10.65 12.42
C PRO A 200 10.44 12.01 11.93
N TYR A 201 10.51 12.28 10.63
CA TYR A 201 10.05 13.54 10.03
C TYR A 201 8.59 13.49 9.59
N LEU A 202 7.95 12.32 9.60
CA LEU A 202 6.53 12.21 9.30
C LEU A 202 5.75 12.92 10.42
N PRO A 203 4.84 13.84 10.07
CA PRO A 203 4.02 14.51 11.08
C PRO A 203 3.18 13.46 11.79
N ASP A 204 3.08 13.58 13.12
CA ASP A 204 2.19 12.73 13.90
C ASP A 204 0.73 13.14 13.60
N LEU A 205 0.15 12.49 12.59
CA LEU A 205 -1.21 12.76 12.10
C LEU A 205 -2.28 12.16 13.02
N VAL A 206 -1.87 11.45 14.08
CA VAL A 206 -2.77 10.89 15.07
C VAL A 206 -2.92 11.91 16.18
N SER A 207 -4.03 12.66 16.16
CA SER A 207 -4.55 13.15 17.43
C SER A 207 -4.75 11.92 18.31
N GLU A 208 -4.00 11.85 19.42
CA GLU A 208 -4.11 10.73 20.36
C GLU A 208 -5.58 10.45 20.63
N THR A 209 -6.00 9.20 20.43
CA THR A 209 -7.35 8.80 20.80
C THR A 209 -7.52 8.98 22.32
N GLU A 210 -8.74 9.24 22.79
CA GLU A 210 -8.98 9.35 24.25
C GLU A 210 -8.55 8.07 24.98
N GLU A 211 -8.63 6.89 24.34
CA GLU A 211 -8.13 5.63 24.89
C GLU A 211 -6.61 5.59 25.05
N GLU A 212 -5.85 6.15 24.11
CA GLU A 212 -4.39 6.27 24.20
C GLU A 212 -3.98 7.30 25.25
N ARG A 213 -4.68 8.45 25.30
CA ARG A 213 -4.52 9.45 26.39
C ARG A 213 -4.82 8.84 27.75
N HIS A 214 -5.87 8.05 27.84
CA HIS A 214 -6.26 7.37 29.08
C HIS A 214 -5.22 6.31 29.48
N ARG A 215 -4.69 5.54 28.53
CA ARG A 215 -3.59 4.59 28.78
C ARG A 215 -2.31 5.28 29.22
N LYS A 216 -1.93 6.42 28.63
CA LYS A 216 -0.78 7.23 29.08
C LYS A 216 -1.00 7.77 30.49
N ARG A 217 -2.20 8.28 30.80
CA ARG A 217 -2.59 8.70 32.16
C ARG A 217 -2.46 7.56 33.19
N ILE A 218 -2.84 6.33 32.82
CA ILE A 218 -2.71 5.15 33.69
C ILE A 218 -1.25 4.71 33.86
N ARG A 219 -0.42 4.85 32.82
CA ARG A 219 0.99 4.40 32.83
C ARG A 219 1.98 5.41 33.43
N GLY A 220 1.55 6.64 33.70
CA GLY A 220 2.40 7.66 34.31
C GLY A 220 3.48 8.22 33.39
N GLU A 221 3.38 7.99 32.08
CA GLU A 221 4.25 8.56 31.06
C GLU A 221 3.64 9.89 30.62
N SER A 222 4.00 10.97 31.32
CA SER A 222 3.72 12.36 30.92
C SER A 222 4.93 12.96 30.21
#